data_AF-A0A969X0V8-F1
#
_entry.id   AF-A0A969X0V8-F1
#
_cell.length_a   1.000
_cell.length_b   1.000
_cell.length_c   1.000
_cell.angle_alpha   90.00
_cell.angle_beta   90.00
_cell.angle_gamma   90.00
#
_symmetry.space_group_name_H-M   'P 1'
#
loop_
_entity.id
_entity.type
_entity.pdbx_description
1 polymer ?
#
loop_
_entity_poly.entity_id
_entity_poly.type
_entity_poly.pdbx_seq_one_letter_code
_entity_poly.pdbx_strand_id
1 'polypeptide(L)'
;MKNWGFKISQARIIDLDKANTKMFEDLCLKVPSAKRCIMCGGCSATCTASNHTNFNFRNCNLMFRRGQFEGLAEELDKCMLCGKCKLVCPRGVNTRAIIYNMRIILNKMNYKNIEL
;
A
#
# COMPACT_ATOMS: atom_id res chain seq x y z
N MET A 1 -30.57 -0.62 -33.75
CA MET A 1 -29.78 0.54 -33.29
C MET A 1 -28.40 0.47 -33.92
N LYS A 2 -27.97 1.48 -34.67
CA LYS A 2 -26.62 1.54 -35.26
C LYS A 2 -25.60 1.76 -34.13
N ASN A 3 -24.66 0.83 -33.97
CA ASN A 3 -23.56 0.94 -33.01
C ASN A 3 -22.58 2.02 -33.49
N TRP A 4 -22.63 3.21 -32.91
CA TRP A 4 -21.84 4.37 -33.33
C TRP A 4 -20.39 4.37 -32.81
N GLY A 5 -19.85 3.22 -32.39
CA GLY A 5 -18.46 3.07 -31.92
C GLY A 5 -18.13 3.76 -30.59
N PHE A 6 -19.00 4.62 -30.06
CA PHE A 6 -18.84 5.24 -28.76
C PHE A 6 -19.44 4.37 -27.65
N LYS A 7 -18.60 3.95 -26.70
CA LYS A 7 -19.01 3.30 -25.44
C LYS A 7 -18.84 4.31 -24.31
N ILE A 8 -19.81 4.38 -23.38
CA ILE A 8 -19.65 5.17 -22.16
C ILE A 8 -18.41 4.66 -21.44
N SER A 9 -17.41 5.53 -21.25
CA SER A 9 -16.20 5.19 -20.53
C SER A 9 -16.56 4.90 -19.07
N GLN A 10 -15.97 3.84 -18.51
CA GLN A 10 -16.10 3.63 -17.08
C GLN A 10 -15.42 4.80 -16.36
N ALA A 11 -16.17 5.44 -15.47
CA ALA A 11 -15.64 6.51 -14.66
C ALA A 11 -14.56 5.98 -13.72
N ARG A 12 -13.41 6.65 -13.63
CA ARG A 12 -12.31 6.32 -12.70
C ARG A 12 -12.62 6.80 -11.28
N ILE A 13 -13.82 6.49 -10.80
CA ILE A 13 -14.32 6.89 -9.47
C ILE A 13 -13.94 5.80 -8.49
N ILE A 14 -13.35 6.20 -7.37
CA ILE A 14 -13.13 5.31 -6.22
C ILE A 14 -14.37 5.43 -5.34
N ASP A 15 -15.10 4.33 -5.21
CA ASP A 15 -16.22 4.22 -4.28
C ASP A 15 -15.66 4.01 -2.86
N LEU A 16 -15.62 5.09 -2.08
CA LEU A 16 -15.08 5.05 -0.71
C LEU A 16 -16.05 4.39 0.27
N ASP A 17 -17.35 4.36 -0.02
CA ASP A 17 -18.36 3.74 0.85
C ASP A 17 -18.25 2.21 0.83
N LYS A 18 -17.77 1.66 -0.30
CA LYS A 18 -17.48 0.22 -0.44
C LYS A 18 -16.08 -0.17 0.02
N ALA A 19 -15.21 0.77 0.36
CA ALA A 19 -13.82 0.48 0.70
C ALA A 19 -13.71 -0.25 2.06
N ASN A 20 -13.10 -1.43 2.07
CA ASN A 20 -12.89 -2.18 3.32
C ASN A 20 -11.68 -1.63 4.08
N THR A 21 -11.92 -0.83 5.12
CA THR A 21 -10.89 -0.23 5.98
C THR A 21 -10.42 -1.12 7.12
N LYS A 22 -11.12 -2.23 7.40
CA LYS A 22 -10.85 -3.11 8.55
C LYS A 22 -9.42 -3.63 8.58
N MET A 23 -8.86 -3.94 7.41
CA MET A 23 -7.47 -4.43 7.31
C MET A 23 -6.45 -3.37 7.75
N PHE A 24 -6.73 -2.09 7.46
CA PHE A 24 -5.90 -0.99 7.92
C PHE A 24 -6.01 -0.79 9.43
N GLU A 25 -7.18 -1.05 10.02
CA GLU A 25 -7.37 -1.05 11.47
C GLU A 25 -6.57 -2.19 12.12
N ASP A 26 -6.62 -3.40 11.57
CA ASP A 26 -5.82 -4.55 12.01
C ASP A 26 -4.32 -4.27 11.93
N LEU A 27 -3.88 -3.62 10.85
CA LEU A 27 -2.50 -3.15 10.71
C LEU A 27 -2.13 -2.14 11.81
N CYS A 28 -3.04 -1.22 12.14
CA CYS A 28 -2.80 -0.22 13.18
C CYS A 28 -2.75 -0.82 14.59
N LEU A 29 -3.45 -1.93 14.85
CA LEU A 29 -3.33 -2.66 16.11
C LEU A 29 -1.92 -3.25 16.26
N LYS A 30 -1.36 -3.79 15.18
CA LYS A 30 0.02 -4.34 15.18
C LYS A 30 1.11 -3.25 15.14
N VAL A 31 0.86 -2.17 14.41
CA VAL A 31 1.80 -1.05 14.22
C VAL A 31 1.07 0.28 14.48
N PRO A 32 0.90 0.68 15.75
CA PRO A 32 0.18 1.92 16.09
C PRO A 32 0.74 3.18 15.43
N SER A 33 2.05 3.19 15.16
CA SER A 33 2.71 4.29 14.45
C SER A 33 2.17 4.55 13.04
N ALA A 34 1.49 3.57 12.41
CA ALA A 34 0.88 3.72 11.09
C ALA A 34 -0.15 4.85 11.03
N LYS A 35 -0.90 5.09 12.13
CA LYS A 35 -1.87 6.20 12.24
C LYS A 35 -1.21 7.58 12.12
N ARG A 36 0.07 7.71 12.48
CA ARG A 36 0.81 8.99 12.44
C ARG A 36 1.32 9.37 11.04
N CYS A 37 1.15 8.50 10.03
CA CYS A 37 1.60 8.80 8.67
C CYS A 37 0.80 9.95 8.06
N ILE A 38 1.49 11.04 7.73
CA ILE A 38 0.92 12.25 7.07
C ILE A 38 1.08 12.24 5.55
N MET A 39 1.47 11.08 4.97
CA MET A 39 1.61 10.92 3.53
C MET A 39 2.59 11.90 2.84
N CYS A 40 3.62 12.38 3.56
CA CYS A 40 4.57 13.39 3.04
C CYS A 40 5.52 12.90 1.93
N GLY A 41 5.74 11.58 1.81
CA GLY A 41 6.56 11.00 0.73
C GLY A 41 8.08 10.93 0.99
N GLY A 42 8.60 11.44 2.11
CA GLY A 42 10.04 11.38 2.40
C GLY A 42 10.63 9.96 2.43
N CYS A 43 9.83 8.98 2.87
CA CYS A 43 10.20 7.57 2.84
C CYS A 43 10.33 7.00 1.42
N SER A 44 9.47 7.41 0.48
CA SER A 44 9.58 7.01 -0.93
C SER A 44 10.81 7.65 -1.57
N ALA A 45 11.07 8.94 -1.31
CA ALA A 45 12.19 9.68 -1.89
C ALA A 45 13.57 9.11 -1.50
N THR A 46 13.72 8.51 -0.31
CA THR A 46 14.98 7.90 0.12
C THR A 46 15.11 6.42 -0.25
N CYS A 47 14.03 5.79 -0.75
CA CYS A 47 13.97 4.36 -0.93
C CYS A 47 14.84 3.89 -2.11
N THR A 48 15.80 3.01 -1.85
CA THR A 48 16.64 2.43 -2.91
C THR A 48 15.83 1.59 -3.89
N ALA A 49 14.82 0.86 -3.42
CA ALA A 49 13.93 0.11 -4.30
C ALA A 49 13.14 1.04 -5.25
N SER A 50 12.82 2.26 -4.84
CA SER A 50 12.14 3.23 -5.72
C SER A 50 13.04 3.76 -6.84
N ASN A 51 14.37 3.68 -6.71
CA ASN A 51 15.29 4.12 -7.76
C ASN A 51 15.50 3.07 -8.85
N HIS A 52 15.32 1.79 -8.50
CA HIS A 52 15.55 0.66 -9.42
C HIS A 52 14.25 -0.03 -9.86
N THR A 53 13.12 0.34 -9.28
CA THR A 53 11.80 -0.23 -9.58
C THR A 53 10.71 0.84 -9.42
N ASN A 54 9.47 0.53 -9.82
CA ASN A 54 8.31 1.40 -9.59
C ASN A 54 7.77 1.38 -8.14
N PHE A 55 8.52 0.83 -7.18
CA PHE A 55 8.09 0.73 -5.79
C PHE A 55 7.86 2.10 -5.16
N ASN A 56 6.65 2.34 -4.68
CA ASN A 56 6.31 3.57 -3.97
C ASN A 56 5.54 3.25 -2.69
N PHE A 57 6.21 3.41 -1.54
CA PHE A 57 5.62 3.19 -0.22
C PHE A 57 4.35 4.03 0.01
N ARG A 58 4.36 5.29 -0.43
CA ARG A 58 3.21 6.20 -0.29
C ARG A 58 1.99 5.64 -1.02
N ASN A 59 2.16 5.13 -2.24
CA ASN A 59 1.09 4.53 -3.03
C ASN A 59 0.61 3.22 -2.39
N CYS A 60 1.53 2.34 -1.97
CA CYS A 60 1.19 1.09 -1.28
C CYS A 60 0.37 1.36 -0.01
N ASN A 61 0.77 2.33 0.79
CA ASN A 61 0.07 2.73 2.01
C ASN A 61 -1.30 3.35 1.72
N LEU A 62 -1.46 4.09 0.63
CA LEU A 62 -2.74 4.63 0.20
C LEU A 62 -3.70 3.52 -0.26
N MET A 63 -3.21 2.61 -1.11
CA MET A 63 -3.95 1.45 -1.61
C MET A 63 -4.46 0.58 -0.45
N PHE A 64 -3.57 0.25 0.48
CA PHE A 64 -3.93 -0.55 1.65
C PHE A 64 -4.98 0.12 2.54
N ARG A 65 -4.88 1.45 2.77
CA ARG A 65 -5.86 2.23 3.53
C ARG A 65 -7.25 2.24 2.89
N ARG A 66 -7.30 2.15 1.56
CA ARG A 66 -8.53 2.16 0.76
C ARG A 66 -9.08 0.75 0.49
N GLY A 67 -8.47 -0.29 1.04
CA GLY A 67 -8.87 -1.67 0.74
C GLY A 67 -8.61 -2.09 -0.72
N GLN A 68 -7.73 -1.38 -1.44
CA GLN A 68 -7.38 -1.66 -2.83
C GLN A 68 -6.16 -2.59 -2.85
N PHE A 69 -6.39 -3.91 -2.86
CA PHE A 69 -5.33 -4.90 -2.71
C PHE A 69 -4.84 -5.52 -4.02
N GLU A 70 -5.51 -5.25 -5.14
CA GLU A 70 -5.12 -5.75 -6.46
C GLU A 70 -3.70 -5.29 -6.82
N GLY A 71 -2.82 -6.24 -7.15
CA GLY A 71 -1.41 -5.99 -7.45
C GLY A 71 -0.55 -5.53 -6.26
N LEU A 72 -1.15 -5.28 -5.08
CA LEU A 72 -0.43 -4.70 -3.95
C LEU A 72 0.61 -5.66 -3.36
N ALA A 73 0.33 -6.97 -3.34
CA ALA A 73 1.27 -7.97 -2.83
C ALA A 73 2.60 -7.95 -3.62
N GLU A 74 2.51 -7.92 -4.95
CA GLU A 74 3.67 -7.85 -5.85
C GLU A 74 4.46 -6.55 -5.68
N GLU A 75 3.76 -5.42 -5.54
CA GLU A 75 4.41 -4.14 -5.25
C GLU A 75 5.13 -4.17 -3.90
N LEU A 76 4.50 -4.72 -2.85
CA LEU A 76 5.09 -4.82 -1.54
C LEU A 76 6.35 -5.69 -1.55
N ASP A 77 6.42 -6.74 -2.36
CA ASP A 77 7.56 -7.66 -2.46
C ASP A 77 8.86 -7.03 -2.96
N LYS A 78 8.77 -5.92 -3.70
CA LYS A 78 9.93 -5.13 -4.13
C LYS A 78 10.68 -4.51 -2.94
N CYS A 79 10.05 -4.40 -1.77
CA CYS A 79 10.70 -3.89 -0.58
C CYS A 79 11.74 -4.88 -0.01
N MET A 80 13.01 -4.49 0.00
CA MET A 80 14.10 -5.29 0.59
C MET A 80 14.16 -5.22 2.13
N LEU A 81 13.18 -4.58 2.80
CA LEU A 81 13.14 -4.37 4.25
C LEU A 81 14.42 -3.75 4.85
N CYS A 82 15.17 -2.94 4.08
CA CYS A 82 16.43 -2.33 4.52
C CYS A 82 16.26 -1.29 5.65
N GLY A 83 15.07 -0.71 5.82
CA GLY A 83 14.74 0.18 6.95
C GLY A 83 15.13 1.66 6.79
N LYS A 84 15.75 2.07 5.68
CA LYS A 84 16.15 3.48 5.43
C LYS A 84 15.00 4.46 5.53
N CYS A 85 13.81 4.03 5.10
CA CYS A 85 12.56 4.80 5.18
C CYS A 85 12.15 5.19 6.61
N LYS A 86 12.61 4.49 7.66
CA LYS A 86 12.34 4.83 9.06
C LYS A 86 13.16 6.04 9.51
N LEU A 87 14.41 6.14 9.04
CA LEU A 87 15.36 7.18 9.48
C LEU A 87 14.95 8.59 9.05
N VAL A 88 14.28 8.71 7.91
CA VAL A 88 13.86 10.00 7.34
C VAL A 88 12.45 10.43 7.75
N CYS A 89 11.71 9.61 8.50
CA CYS A 89 10.30 9.89 8.78
C CYS A 89 10.15 11.00 9.84
N PRO A 90 9.59 12.17 9.51
CA PRO A 90 9.46 13.28 10.47
C PRO A 90 8.45 12.99 11.59
N ARG A 91 7.60 11.97 11.40
CA ARG A 91 6.59 11.54 12.37
C ARG A 91 7.00 10.28 13.13
N GLY A 92 8.21 9.74 12.90
CA GLY A 92 8.70 8.53 13.57
C GLY A 92 7.83 7.30 13.29
N VAL A 93 7.30 7.17 12.07
CA VAL A 93 6.48 6.02 11.65
C VAL A 93 7.40 4.82 11.39
N ASN A 94 7.05 3.65 11.93
CA ASN A 94 7.78 2.41 11.67
C ASN A 94 7.37 1.80 10.31
N THR A 95 7.77 2.46 9.23
CA THR A 95 7.45 2.10 7.84
C THR A 95 7.90 0.69 7.46
N ARG A 96 9.05 0.21 7.99
CA ARG A 96 9.51 -1.18 7.80
C ARG A 96 8.51 -2.19 8.39
N ALA A 97 8.06 -1.97 9.62
CA ALA A 97 7.07 -2.84 10.26
C ALA A 97 5.71 -2.78 9.55
N ILE A 98 5.35 -1.63 8.98
CA ILE A 98 4.13 -1.48 8.17
C ILE A 98 4.18 -2.42 6.96
N ILE A 99 5.24 -2.36 6.14
CA ILE A 99 5.37 -3.23 4.95
C ILE A 99 5.32 -4.71 5.34
N TYR A 100 6.07 -5.09 6.37
CA TYR A 100 6.11 -6.47 6.85
C TYR A 100 4.71 -6.98 7.27
N ASN A 101 3.97 -6.19 8.05
CA ASN A 101 2.63 -6.57 8.49
C ASN A 101 1.59 -6.52 7.36
N MET A 102 1.72 -5.62 6.38
CA MET A 102 0.88 -5.62 5.19
C MET A 102 1.04 -6.93 4.42
N ARG A 103 2.28 -7.43 4.22
CA ARG A 103 2.52 -8.74 3.57
C ARG A 103 1.87 -9.89 4.33
N ILE A 104 1.98 -9.92 5.67
CA ILE A 104 1.32 -10.95 6.50
C ILE A 104 -0.20 -10.90 6.32
N ILE A 105 -0.79 -9.70 6.34
CA ILE A 105 -2.25 -9.55 6.20
C ILE A 105 -2.70 -10.02 4.82
N LEU A 106 -2.00 -9.63 3.75
CA LEU A 106 -2.33 -10.04 2.39
C LEU A 106 -2.17 -11.56 2.18
N ASN A 107 -1.15 -12.18 2.80
CA ASN A 107 -0.98 -13.63 2.76
C ASN A 107 -2.18 -14.35 3.40
N LYS A 108 -2.65 -13.87 4.57
CA LYS A 108 -3.84 -14.43 5.24
C LYS A 108 -5.12 -14.31 4.40
N MET A 109 -5.16 -13.38 3.47
CA MET A 109 -6.29 -13.16 2.56
C MET A 109 -6.14 -13.90 1.22
N ASN A 110 -5.13 -14.76 1.07
CA ASN A 110 -4.80 -15.46 -0.17
C ASN A 110 -4.54 -14.54 -1.38
N TYR A 111 -4.15 -13.27 -1.16
CA TYR A 111 -3.67 -12.40 -2.25
C TYR A 111 -2.28 -12.82 -2.76
N LYS A 112 -1.55 -13.63 -1.97
CA LYS A 112 -0.34 -14.36 -2.36
C LYS A 112 -0.03 -15.41 -1.28
N ASN A 113 0.12 -16.68 -1.65
CA ASN A 113 0.61 -17.72 -0.73
C ASN A 113 2.11 -17.49 -0.49
N ILE A 114 2.46 -16.82 0.60
CA ILE A 114 3.86 -16.74 1.04
C ILE A 114 4.11 -18.00 1.87
N GLU A 115 4.95 -18.91 1.36
CA GLU A 115 5.59 -19.94 2.20
C GLU A 115 6.44 -19.18 3.23
N LEU A 116 5.95 -19.11 4.46
CA LEU A 116 6.63 -18.47 5.60
C LEU A 116 7.59 -19.44 6.26
#